data_AF-A0A220UC65-F1
#
_entry.id   AF-A0A220UC65-F1
#
_cell.length_a   1.000
_cell.length_b   1.000
_cell.length_c   1.000
_cell.angle_alpha   90.00
_cell.angle_beta   90.00
_cell.angle_gamma   90.00
#
_symmetry.space_group_name_H-M   'P 1'
#
loop_
_entity.id
_entity.type
_entity.pdbx_description
1 polymer ?
#
loop_
_entity_poly.entity_id
_entity_poly.type
_entity_poly.pdbx_seq_one_letter_code
_entity_poly.pdbx_strand_id
1 'polypeptide(L)'
;MWRLKNSRGTFLDVYGFRHDRSFWWHCASLLAESAPDADAQAEMLAWRDAPKNRPAVEWEPTNSNCPAISALVDRLVVLLPAEWRGLGRNIFVGITPLGEANAVAWNHDRRGIVELNLQYLWVLDEYGAAFDEFRYAVALRITREAEAPIQRHSDADYGALLSSWRHLQDAAELWRDTSVVHPGDQRLTRLAPGRLPEERDRLRSSAETFIVGHELAHHVLAHTSRGAHQRRREAEKILDGVRTRRHSREGDEIPGRWQQELDADVTSMAIIARRFGHDGSVGDAYAALFGAVIALVAAAHINVGWAAGDRSSTHPPLSVRLSNLGAAVEEWYSDTPRGPHGDHPLDLWQQLELFTEMARLCIEEPQWVESIGEEDFITRLTAAHVLRWESLEAQIPLPEDFTAQQLPERRPPRDT
;
A
#
# COMPACT_ATOMS: atom_id res chain seq x y z
N MET A 1 14.78 13.85 -27.14
CA MET A 1 15.42 13.32 -25.91
C MET A 1 15.02 14.24 -24.76
N TRP A 2 14.00 13.85 -24.01
CA TRP A 2 13.47 14.64 -22.89
C TRP A 2 14.45 14.50 -21.71
N ARG A 3 14.82 15.62 -21.07
CA ARG A 3 15.89 15.64 -20.06
C ARG A 3 15.30 15.47 -18.67
N LEU A 4 15.25 14.23 -18.20
CA LEU A 4 14.95 13.89 -16.79
C LEU A 4 15.84 14.64 -15.79
N LYS A 5 17.03 15.09 -16.22
CA LYS A 5 17.92 16.01 -15.48
C LYS A 5 17.18 17.24 -14.93
N ASN A 6 16.16 17.74 -15.63
CA ASN A 6 15.47 18.94 -15.21
C ASN A 6 14.39 18.66 -14.14
N SER A 7 13.63 17.55 -14.20
CA SER A 7 12.64 17.20 -13.17
C SER A 7 13.34 16.87 -11.85
N ARG A 8 14.42 16.07 -11.93
CA ARG A 8 15.31 15.79 -10.80
C ARG A 8 15.84 17.07 -10.20
N GLY A 9 16.43 17.95 -11.02
CA GLY A 9 17.00 19.19 -10.53
C GLY A 9 15.98 20.06 -9.80
N THR A 10 14.78 20.23 -10.39
CA THR A 10 13.70 20.99 -9.74
C THR A 10 13.31 20.39 -8.38
N PHE A 11 13.06 19.08 -8.29
CA PHE A 11 12.72 18.46 -7.00
C PHE A 11 13.83 18.66 -5.97
N LEU A 12 15.08 18.37 -6.33
CA LEU A 12 16.20 18.49 -5.40
C LEU A 12 16.43 19.94 -4.96
N ASP A 13 16.26 20.91 -5.86
CA ASP A 13 16.38 22.34 -5.53
C ASP A 13 15.25 22.82 -4.60
N VAL A 14 14.01 22.36 -4.80
CA VAL A 14 12.86 22.69 -3.94
C VAL A 14 13.09 22.24 -2.49
N TYR A 15 13.65 21.04 -2.30
CA TYR A 15 13.89 20.45 -0.98
C TYR A 15 15.31 20.67 -0.45
N GLY A 16 16.17 21.41 -1.15
CA GLY A 16 17.55 21.64 -0.73
C GLY A 16 18.43 20.39 -0.71
N PHE A 17 18.06 19.37 -1.48
CA PHE A 17 18.84 18.14 -1.61
C PHE A 17 20.03 18.32 -2.55
N ARG A 18 21.12 17.60 -2.27
CA ARG A 18 22.29 17.59 -3.14
C ARG A 18 22.03 16.71 -4.37
N HIS A 19 22.52 17.17 -5.53
CA HIS A 19 22.34 16.49 -6.82
C HIS A 19 23.16 15.21 -6.98
N ASP A 20 24.20 15.05 -6.16
CA ASP A 20 25.20 13.97 -6.19
C ASP A 20 25.08 13.01 -4.98
N ARG A 21 24.01 13.13 -4.18
CA ARG A 21 23.83 12.34 -2.96
C ARG A 21 22.42 11.78 -2.86
N SER A 22 22.31 10.58 -2.28
CA SER A 22 21.02 9.97 -2.02
C SER A 22 20.24 10.70 -0.92
N PHE A 23 18.94 10.42 -0.88
CA PHE A 23 18.05 10.77 0.22
C PHE A 23 18.63 10.35 1.58
N TRP A 24 19.11 9.11 1.70
CA TRP A 24 19.64 8.57 2.95
C TRP A 24 20.91 9.28 3.42
N TRP A 25 21.78 9.69 2.50
CA TRP A 25 22.93 10.53 2.84
C TRP A 25 22.46 11.87 3.43
N HIS A 26 21.46 12.48 2.81
CA HIS A 26 20.93 13.77 3.24
C HIS A 26 20.27 13.67 4.62
N CYS A 27 19.38 12.70 4.84
CA CYS A 27 18.75 12.47 6.13
C CYS A 27 19.76 12.21 7.25
N ALA A 28 20.74 11.33 7.03
CA ALA A 28 21.76 11.06 8.04
C ALA A 28 22.61 12.30 8.35
N SER A 29 22.89 13.14 7.36
CA SER A 29 23.66 14.37 7.56
C SER A 29 22.85 15.41 8.34
N LEU A 30 21.57 15.61 7.98
CA LEU A 30 20.67 16.51 8.71
C LEU A 30 20.46 16.06 10.17
N LEU A 31 20.24 14.76 10.39
CA LEU A 31 20.08 14.20 11.73
C LEU A 31 21.37 14.35 12.57
N ALA A 32 22.54 14.17 11.96
CA ALA A 32 23.82 14.39 12.63
C ALA A 32 24.06 15.88 12.94
N GLU A 33 23.62 16.80 12.10
CA GLU A 33 23.72 18.25 12.33
C GLU A 33 22.75 18.75 13.41
N SER A 34 21.60 18.09 13.54
CA SER A 34 20.52 18.44 14.48
C SER A 34 20.56 17.62 15.78
N ALA A 35 21.58 16.79 15.97
CA ALA A 35 21.70 15.91 17.13
C ALA A 35 21.83 16.72 18.45
N PRO A 36 21.18 16.29 19.54
CA PRO A 36 21.16 17.04 20.81
C PRO A 36 22.54 17.07 21.50
N ASP A 37 23.39 16.09 21.22
CA ASP A 37 24.73 15.96 21.78
C ASP A 37 25.69 15.23 20.84
N ALA A 38 26.97 15.17 21.24
CA ALA A 38 28.05 14.58 20.45
C ALA A 38 27.92 13.06 20.28
N ASP A 39 27.30 12.36 21.23
CA ASP A 39 27.15 10.91 21.19
C ASP A 39 26.07 10.53 20.16
N ALA A 40 24.92 11.22 20.19
CA ALA A 40 23.87 11.07 19.18
C ALA A 40 24.38 11.44 17.78
N GLN A 41 25.19 12.51 17.66
CA GLN A 41 25.84 12.86 16.40
C GLN A 41 26.76 11.73 15.91
N ALA A 42 27.60 11.19 16.78
CA ALA A 42 28.51 10.10 16.45
C ALA A 42 27.76 8.83 16.03
N GLU A 43 26.63 8.53 16.67
CA GLU A 43 25.77 7.40 16.29
C GLU A 43 25.20 7.55 14.87
N MET A 44 24.69 8.74 14.51
CA MET A 44 24.16 8.99 13.17
C MET A 44 25.23 8.91 12.08
N LEU A 45 26.43 9.44 12.36
CA LEU A 45 27.57 9.33 11.45
C LEU A 45 28.06 7.88 11.34
N ALA A 46 28.10 7.14 12.44
CA ALA A 46 28.46 5.73 12.45
C ALA A 46 27.44 4.88 11.66
N TRP A 47 26.14 5.18 11.78
CA TRP A 47 25.11 4.55 10.94
C TRP A 47 25.36 4.86 9.46
N ARG A 48 25.60 6.12 9.10
CA ARG A 48 25.84 6.53 7.70
C ARG A 48 27.05 5.81 7.10
N ASP A 49 28.13 5.71 7.86
CA ASP A 49 29.42 5.22 7.38
C ASP A 49 29.54 3.69 7.48
N ALA A 50 28.57 3.02 8.13
CA ALA A 50 28.51 1.58 8.28
C ALA A 50 28.49 0.87 6.91
N PRO A 51 29.32 -0.19 6.71
CA PRO A 51 29.40 -0.90 5.42
C PRO A 51 28.06 -1.37 4.85
N LYS A 52 27.13 -1.79 5.72
CA LYS A 52 25.78 -2.24 5.33
C LYS A 52 24.92 -1.13 4.71
N ASN A 53 25.19 0.13 5.04
CA ASN A 53 24.41 1.29 4.60
C ASN A 53 25.03 2.02 3.39
N ARG A 54 26.32 1.77 3.10
CA ARG A 54 27.02 2.39 1.97
C ARG A 54 26.29 2.28 0.63
N PRO A 55 25.72 1.11 0.24
CA PRO A 55 24.99 1.02 -1.02
C PRO A 55 23.81 2.00 -1.11
N ALA A 56 23.19 2.35 0.02
CA ALA A 56 22.09 3.30 0.06
C ALA A 56 22.57 4.76 0.13
N VAL A 57 23.68 5.02 0.82
CA VAL A 57 24.22 6.36 1.09
C VAL A 57 25.07 6.89 -0.07
N GLU A 58 25.89 6.04 -0.71
CA GLU A 58 26.80 6.42 -1.80
C GLU A 58 26.14 6.42 -3.17
N TRP A 59 24.89 5.95 -3.26
CA TRP A 59 24.13 5.92 -4.49
C TRP A 59 23.78 7.33 -5.02
N GLU A 60 23.86 7.51 -6.33
CA GLU A 60 23.60 8.80 -6.98
C GLU A 60 22.19 8.90 -7.58
N PRO A 61 21.45 10.01 -7.32
CA PRO A 61 20.12 10.23 -7.88
C PRO A 61 20.02 10.16 -9.40
N THR A 62 19.10 9.33 -9.90
CA THR A 62 18.73 9.27 -11.33
C THR A 62 17.26 9.60 -11.52
N ASN A 63 16.38 8.60 -11.65
CA ASN A 63 14.92 8.73 -11.74
C ASN A 63 14.25 8.86 -10.36
N SER A 64 15.06 8.78 -9.29
CA SER A 64 14.67 9.00 -7.90
C SER A 64 15.85 9.54 -7.10
N ASN A 65 15.61 10.06 -5.88
CA ASN A 65 16.64 10.34 -4.89
C ASN A 65 16.90 9.13 -3.95
N CYS A 66 16.16 8.03 -4.07
CA CYS A 66 16.32 6.82 -3.27
C CYS A 66 16.56 5.59 -4.18
N PRO A 67 17.54 4.72 -3.87
CA PRO A 67 17.83 3.55 -4.70
C PRO A 67 16.68 2.55 -4.80
N ALA A 68 15.96 2.31 -3.69
CA ALA A 68 14.81 1.41 -3.66
C ALA A 68 13.67 1.91 -4.57
N ILE A 69 13.38 3.22 -4.51
CA ILE A 69 12.38 3.85 -5.36
C ILE A 69 12.85 3.92 -6.82
N SER A 70 14.15 4.12 -7.08
CA SER A 70 14.68 4.04 -8.44
C SER A 70 14.44 2.66 -9.06
N ALA A 71 14.71 1.59 -8.32
CA ALA A 71 14.46 0.22 -8.78
C ALA A 71 12.96 -0.03 -9.03
N LEU A 72 12.10 0.52 -8.17
CA LEU A 72 10.64 0.48 -8.35
C LEU A 72 10.19 1.19 -9.63
N VAL A 73 10.67 2.41 -9.87
CA VAL A 73 10.35 3.19 -11.08
C VAL A 73 10.81 2.45 -12.33
N ASP A 74 12.02 1.89 -12.32
CA ASP A 74 12.54 1.13 -13.44
C ASP A 74 11.68 -0.11 -13.73
N ARG A 75 11.20 -0.81 -12.68
CA ARG A 75 10.23 -1.92 -12.83
C ARG A 75 8.92 -1.43 -13.44
N LEU A 76 8.31 -0.37 -12.91
CA LEU A 76 7.07 0.19 -13.46
C LEU A 76 7.21 0.56 -14.94
N VAL A 77 8.32 1.20 -15.32
CA VAL A 77 8.61 1.56 -16.72
C VAL A 77 8.66 0.33 -17.63
N VAL A 78 9.13 -0.81 -17.15
CA VAL A 78 9.16 -2.06 -17.93
C VAL A 78 7.74 -2.62 -18.12
N LEU A 79 6.87 -2.50 -17.12
CA LEU A 79 5.48 -2.96 -17.17
C LEU A 79 4.59 -2.10 -18.07
N LEU A 80 5.01 -0.87 -18.38
CA LEU A 80 4.29 0.00 -19.31
C LEU A 80 4.34 -0.56 -20.75
N PRO A 81 3.26 -0.36 -21.52
CA PRO A 81 3.27 -0.45 -22.98
C PRO A 81 4.44 0.30 -23.59
N ALA A 82 4.99 -0.23 -24.69
CA ALA A 82 6.22 0.28 -25.30
C ALA A 82 6.14 1.79 -25.63
N GLU A 83 4.98 2.24 -26.09
CA GLU A 83 4.65 3.62 -26.40
C GLU A 83 4.61 4.55 -25.18
N TRP A 84 4.39 4.02 -23.96
CA TRP A 84 4.27 4.79 -22.72
C TRP A 84 5.60 4.84 -21.96
N ARG A 85 6.54 3.92 -22.21
CA ARG A 85 7.84 3.87 -21.51
C ARG A 85 8.61 5.17 -21.60
N GLY A 86 8.51 5.88 -22.74
CA GLY A 86 9.15 7.18 -22.92
C GLY A 86 8.64 8.24 -21.92
N LEU A 87 7.36 8.19 -21.56
CA LEU A 87 6.77 9.07 -20.55
C LEU A 87 7.18 8.64 -19.14
N GLY A 88 7.10 7.35 -18.82
CA GLY A 88 7.51 6.83 -17.51
C GLY A 88 8.97 7.17 -17.19
N ARG A 89 9.86 7.08 -18.18
CA ARG A 89 11.27 7.51 -18.06
C ARG A 89 11.49 9.02 -17.92
N ASN A 90 10.44 9.84 -17.90
CA ASN A 90 10.54 11.29 -17.68
C ASN A 90 9.94 11.72 -16.34
N ILE A 91 9.45 10.77 -15.54
CA ILE A 91 8.98 11.03 -14.19
C ILE A 91 10.16 10.91 -13.24
N PHE A 92 10.25 11.86 -12.31
CA PHE A 92 11.14 11.77 -11.16
C PHE A 92 10.32 11.47 -9.91
N VAL A 93 10.72 10.46 -9.14
CA VAL A 93 10.03 10.08 -7.90
C VAL A 93 10.94 10.34 -6.70
N GLY A 94 10.61 11.32 -5.88
CA GLY A 94 11.43 11.74 -4.75
C GLY A 94 10.80 11.40 -3.41
N ILE A 95 11.59 10.87 -2.47
CA ILE A 95 11.21 10.80 -1.05
C ILE A 95 11.56 12.13 -0.38
N THR A 96 10.67 12.64 0.46
CA THR A 96 10.88 13.86 1.25
C THR A 96 10.32 13.68 2.66
N PRO A 97 10.97 14.19 3.72
CA PRO A 97 10.37 14.27 5.05
C PRO A 97 9.37 15.43 5.20
N LEU A 98 9.30 16.31 4.19
CA LEU A 98 8.46 17.50 4.15
C LEU A 98 7.35 17.33 3.10
N GLY A 99 6.23 18.04 3.27
CA GLY A 99 5.15 18.09 2.28
C GLY A 99 3.84 17.51 2.83
N GLU A 100 2.97 17.08 1.93
CA GLU A 100 1.71 16.41 2.30
C GLU A 100 1.98 15.09 3.03
N ALA A 101 1.04 14.63 3.86
CA ALA A 101 1.18 13.43 4.69
C ALA A 101 1.18 12.10 3.89
N ASN A 102 1.06 12.15 2.56
CA ASN A 102 0.91 10.99 1.69
C ASN A 102 1.85 11.05 0.46
N ALA A 103 1.30 11.00 -0.75
CA ALA A 103 2.00 11.19 -2.00
C ALA A 103 1.28 12.21 -2.86
N VAL A 104 2.05 12.98 -3.62
CA VAL A 104 1.53 14.05 -4.50
C VAL A 104 2.26 14.03 -5.82
N ALA A 105 1.52 14.17 -6.92
CA ALA A 105 2.13 14.53 -8.19
C ALA A 105 1.92 16.00 -8.55
N TRP A 106 2.95 16.59 -9.13
CA TRP A 106 2.87 17.91 -9.74
C TRP A 106 3.70 17.97 -11.01
N ASN A 107 3.46 19.04 -11.77
CA ASN A 107 4.14 19.28 -13.03
C ASN A 107 4.89 20.60 -13.02
N HIS A 108 6.10 20.59 -13.57
CA HIS A 108 6.85 21.80 -13.86
C HIS A 108 7.42 21.74 -15.27
N ASP A 109 7.09 22.69 -16.14
CA ASP A 109 7.52 22.71 -17.55
C ASP A 109 7.27 21.39 -18.31
N ARG A 110 6.07 20.78 -18.16
CA ARG A 110 5.70 19.49 -18.78
C ARG A 110 6.52 18.28 -18.28
N ARG A 111 6.98 18.33 -17.04
CA ARG A 111 7.75 17.29 -16.38
C ARG A 111 6.96 16.76 -15.19
N GLY A 112 6.84 15.44 -15.05
CA GLY A 112 6.17 14.81 -13.93
C GLY A 112 7.12 14.62 -12.75
N ILE A 113 6.71 15.06 -11.58
CA ILE A 113 7.37 14.77 -10.31
C ILE A 113 6.33 14.11 -9.41
N VAL A 114 6.74 13.01 -8.77
CA VAL A 114 5.97 12.31 -7.75
C VAL A 114 6.73 12.44 -6.45
N GLU A 115 6.08 12.97 -5.44
CA GLU A 115 6.61 13.13 -4.09
C GLU A 115 6.02 12.04 -3.21
N LEU A 116 6.90 11.35 -2.48
CA LEU A 116 6.52 10.37 -1.46
C LEU A 116 6.96 10.91 -0.11
N ASN A 117 6.02 11.09 0.82
CA ASN A 117 6.36 11.45 2.17
C ASN A 117 7.04 10.26 2.88
N LEU A 118 8.18 10.50 3.53
CA LEU A 118 8.92 9.47 4.28
C LEU A 118 8.05 8.80 5.35
N GLN A 119 7.26 9.59 6.09
CA GLN A 119 6.36 9.11 7.13
C GLN A 119 5.33 8.15 6.56
N TYR A 120 4.77 8.50 5.40
CA TYR A 120 3.79 7.66 4.73
C TYR A 120 4.35 6.27 4.39
N LEU A 121 5.63 6.16 4.04
CA LEU A 121 6.27 4.86 3.78
C LEU A 121 6.25 3.95 5.01
N TRP A 122 6.39 4.50 6.22
CA TRP A 122 6.24 3.73 7.46
C TRP A 122 4.80 3.35 7.75
N VAL A 123 3.85 4.24 7.45
CA VAL A 123 2.42 3.90 7.55
C VAL A 123 2.09 2.69 6.66
N LEU A 124 2.65 2.63 5.45
CA LEU A 124 2.46 1.48 4.55
C LEU A 124 3.05 0.18 5.13
N ASP A 125 4.21 0.24 5.81
CA ASP A 125 4.79 -0.91 6.51
C ASP A 125 3.84 -1.43 7.60
N GLU A 126 3.28 -0.53 8.42
CA GLU A 126 2.40 -0.90 9.53
C GLU A 126 1.04 -1.44 9.06
N TYR A 127 0.44 -0.84 8.02
CA TYR A 127 -0.78 -1.37 7.42
C TYR A 127 -0.56 -2.72 6.74
N GLY A 128 0.61 -2.92 6.12
CA GLY A 128 0.98 -4.20 5.54
C GLY A 128 1.09 -5.29 6.61
N ALA A 129 1.70 -4.98 7.76
CA ALA A 129 1.79 -5.89 8.89
C ALA A 129 0.42 -6.17 9.53
N ALA A 130 -0.43 -5.14 9.70
CA ALA A 130 -1.78 -5.31 10.23
C ALA A 130 -2.65 -6.23 9.34
N PHE A 131 -2.50 -6.15 8.02
CA PHE A 131 -3.16 -7.09 7.11
C PHE A 131 -2.64 -8.52 7.24
N ASP A 132 -1.34 -8.70 7.42
CA ASP A 132 -0.75 -10.02 7.60
C ASP A 132 -1.19 -10.66 8.92
N GLU A 133 -1.25 -9.89 10.02
CA GLU A 133 -1.84 -10.31 11.30
C GLU A 133 -3.33 -10.63 11.16
N PHE A 134 -4.09 -9.83 10.40
CA PHE A 134 -5.49 -10.13 10.10
C PHE A 134 -5.65 -11.47 9.37
N ARG A 135 -4.87 -11.69 8.31
CA ARG A 135 -4.89 -12.96 7.57
C ARG A 135 -4.51 -14.15 8.44
N TYR A 136 -3.51 -13.98 9.30
CA TYR A 136 -3.08 -15.01 10.24
C TYR A 136 -4.19 -15.35 11.25
N ALA A 137 -4.81 -14.33 11.86
CA ALA A 137 -5.93 -14.50 12.77
C ALA A 137 -7.10 -15.27 12.13
N VAL A 138 -7.45 -14.91 10.89
CA VAL A 138 -8.48 -15.62 10.11
C VAL A 138 -8.11 -17.07 9.84
N ALA A 139 -6.88 -17.35 9.41
CA ALA A 139 -6.42 -18.70 9.13
C ALA A 139 -6.38 -19.59 10.40
N LEU A 140 -5.94 -19.01 11.53
CA LEU A 140 -5.93 -19.67 12.83
C LEU A 140 -7.33 -20.08 13.27
N ARG A 141 -8.31 -19.19 13.08
CA ARG A 141 -9.72 -19.47 13.37
C ARG A 141 -10.22 -20.67 12.58
N ILE A 142 -10.04 -20.66 11.26
CA ILE A 142 -10.51 -21.72 10.35
C ILE A 142 -9.93 -23.07 10.75
N THR A 143 -8.62 -23.11 10.98
CA THR A 143 -7.92 -24.34 11.35
C THR A 143 -8.49 -24.92 12.64
N ARG A 144 -8.78 -24.07 13.63
CA ARG A 144 -9.28 -24.50 14.94
C ARG A 144 -10.77 -24.85 14.94
N GLU A 145 -11.60 -24.14 14.17
CA GLU A 145 -13.01 -24.52 13.97
C GLU A 145 -13.12 -25.91 13.33
N ALA A 146 -12.19 -26.27 12.43
CA ALA A 146 -12.09 -27.61 11.86
C ALA A 146 -11.61 -28.69 12.86
N GLU A 147 -10.72 -28.33 13.79
CA GLU A 147 -10.13 -29.26 14.77
C GLU A 147 -10.99 -29.49 16.03
N ALA A 148 -11.69 -28.47 16.53
CA ALA A 148 -12.48 -28.56 17.76
C ALA A 148 -13.62 -27.51 17.81
N PRO A 149 -14.81 -27.78 17.23
CA PRO A 149 -15.92 -26.82 17.10
C PRO A 149 -16.53 -26.29 18.41
N ILE A 150 -16.08 -26.79 19.56
CA ILE A 150 -16.75 -26.59 20.88
C ILE A 150 -15.83 -25.86 21.89
N GLN A 151 -14.55 -25.66 21.59
CA GLN A 151 -13.66 -24.93 22.50
C GLN A 151 -13.80 -23.43 22.32
N ARG A 152 -14.15 -22.73 23.40
CA ARG A 152 -14.06 -21.26 23.49
C ARG A 152 -12.63 -20.84 23.20
N HIS A 153 -12.46 -19.91 22.29
CA HIS A 153 -11.14 -19.42 21.88
C HIS A 153 -10.59 -18.52 22.98
N SER A 154 -9.27 -18.51 23.18
CA SER A 154 -8.67 -17.63 24.20
C SER A 154 -8.48 -16.24 23.62
N ASP A 155 -8.79 -15.20 24.40
CA ASP A 155 -8.54 -13.78 24.02
C ASP A 155 -7.10 -13.58 23.51
N ALA A 156 -6.12 -14.29 24.09
CA ALA A 156 -4.70 -14.21 23.72
C ALA A 156 -4.38 -14.50 22.24
N ASP A 157 -5.26 -15.17 21.50
CA ASP A 157 -5.06 -15.53 20.10
C ASP A 157 -5.27 -14.34 19.14
N TYR A 158 -6.05 -13.34 19.53
CA TYR A 158 -6.41 -12.19 18.68
C TYR A 158 -5.92 -10.84 19.21
N GLY A 159 -5.38 -10.82 20.43
CA GLY A 159 -4.82 -9.60 21.02
C GLY A 159 -3.74 -8.92 20.16
N ALA A 160 -3.00 -9.65 19.31
CA ALA A 160 -2.02 -9.06 18.38
C ALA A 160 -2.68 -8.21 17.28
N LEU A 161 -3.77 -8.74 16.68
CA LEU A 161 -4.55 -8.03 15.68
C LEU A 161 -5.19 -6.77 16.28
N LEU A 162 -5.83 -6.88 17.44
CA LEU A 162 -6.47 -5.75 18.11
C LEU A 162 -5.45 -4.72 18.60
N SER A 163 -4.30 -5.16 19.11
CA SER A 163 -3.20 -4.27 19.49
C SER A 163 -2.67 -3.48 18.27
N SER A 164 -2.60 -4.12 17.11
CA SER A 164 -2.18 -3.46 15.87
C SER A 164 -3.17 -2.34 15.50
N TRP A 165 -4.47 -2.61 15.57
CA TRP A 165 -5.50 -1.61 15.25
C TRP A 165 -5.55 -0.44 16.23
N ARG A 166 -5.48 -0.71 17.54
CA ARG A 166 -5.43 0.35 18.55
C ARG A 166 -4.25 1.28 18.30
N HIS A 167 -3.09 0.74 17.97
CA HIS A 167 -1.95 1.57 17.64
C HIS A 167 -2.16 2.37 16.36
N LEU A 168 -2.60 1.73 15.26
CA LEU A 168 -2.86 2.44 14.01
C LEU A 168 -3.80 3.64 14.24
N GLN A 169 -4.78 3.49 15.12
CA GLN A 169 -5.68 4.57 15.54
C GLN A 169 -4.97 5.67 16.32
N ASP A 170 -4.21 5.32 17.36
CA ASP A 170 -3.47 6.28 18.19
C ASP A 170 -2.40 7.05 17.37
N ALA A 171 -1.76 6.37 16.42
CA ALA A 171 -0.69 6.93 15.59
C ALA A 171 -1.21 7.81 14.45
N ALA A 172 -2.46 7.65 14.02
CA ALA A 172 -3.00 8.38 12.86
C ALA A 172 -2.98 9.90 13.02
N GLU A 173 -3.20 10.41 14.23
CA GLU A 173 -3.11 11.85 14.50
C GLU A 173 -1.68 12.37 14.36
N LEU A 174 -0.70 11.60 14.83
CA LEU A 174 0.72 11.92 14.66
C LEU A 174 1.10 11.88 13.18
N TRP A 175 0.58 10.92 12.42
CA TRP A 175 0.90 10.82 11.00
C TRP A 175 0.29 11.91 10.13
N ARG A 176 -0.76 12.57 10.60
CA ARG A 176 -1.34 13.77 9.95
C ARG A 176 -0.50 15.01 10.19
N ASP A 177 0.28 15.05 11.28
CA ASP A 177 1.20 16.15 11.52
C ASP A 177 2.37 16.08 10.54
N THR A 178 2.41 17.05 9.63
CA THR A 178 3.47 17.19 8.62
C THR A 178 4.59 18.14 9.07
N SER A 179 4.46 18.73 10.27
CA SER A 179 5.47 19.63 10.84
C SER A 179 6.63 18.87 11.48
N VAL A 180 6.40 17.61 11.87
CA VAL A 180 7.39 16.74 12.51
C VAL A 180 7.34 15.36 11.86
N VAL A 181 8.50 14.72 11.73
CA VAL A 181 8.61 13.34 11.26
C VAL A 181 8.44 12.38 12.44
N HIS A 182 7.35 11.64 12.44
CA HIS A 182 7.01 10.59 13.40
C HIS A 182 7.40 9.22 12.84
N PRO A 183 8.47 8.58 13.36
CA PRO A 183 8.87 7.25 12.92
C PRO A 183 7.77 6.22 13.25
N GLY A 184 7.58 5.25 12.35
CA GLY A 184 6.73 4.10 12.62
C GLY A 184 7.28 3.22 13.76
N ASP A 185 6.41 2.50 14.45
CA ASP A 185 6.81 1.60 15.52
C ASP A 185 7.36 0.28 14.96
N GLN A 186 8.66 0.03 15.17
CA GLN A 186 9.31 -1.21 14.73
C GLN A 186 8.64 -2.48 15.28
N ARG A 187 7.96 -2.41 16.43
CA ARG A 187 7.22 -3.54 17.01
C ARG A 187 6.02 -3.94 16.16
N LEU A 188 5.47 -2.99 15.40
CA LEU A 188 4.24 -3.13 14.62
C LEU A 188 4.50 -3.37 13.14
N THR A 189 5.75 -3.15 12.70
CA THR A 189 6.23 -3.68 11.41
C THR A 189 6.56 -5.18 11.46
N ARG A 190 6.33 -5.85 12.60
CA ARG A 190 6.54 -7.29 12.73
C ARG A 190 5.42 -8.01 12.00
N LEU A 191 5.81 -8.90 11.10
CA LEU A 191 4.88 -9.78 10.40
C LEU A 191 4.42 -10.91 11.31
N ALA A 192 3.33 -11.55 10.90
CA ALA A 192 2.77 -12.69 11.60
C ALA A 192 3.79 -13.85 11.69
N PRO A 193 3.64 -14.76 12.67
CA PRO A 193 4.56 -15.88 12.85
C PRO A 193 4.77 -16.70 11.56
N GLY A 194 6.03 -17.06 11.29
CA GLY A 194 6.41 -17.84 10.10
C GLY A 194 6.81 -17.00 8.89
N ARG A 195 6.70 -15.67 8.96
CA ARG A 195 7.13 -14.75 7.90
C ARG A 195 8.60 -14.35 7.98
N LEU A 196 9.20 -14.15 6.81
CA LEU A 196 10.56 -13.66 6.65
C LEU A 196 10.59 -12.12 6.60
N PRO A 197 11.64 -11.45 7.13
CA PRO A 197 11.76 -9.99 7.07
C PRO A 197 11.65 -9.39 5.67
N GLU A 198 12.12 -10.10 4.63
CA GLU A 198 12.07 -9.66 3.24
C GLU A 198 10.63 -9.58 2.70
N GLU A 199 9.69 -10.32 3.30
CA GLU A 199 8.28 -10.24 2.91
C GLU A 199 7.70 -8.87 3.26
N ARG A 200 8.15 -8.24 4.35
CA ARG A 200 7.71 -6.88 4.74
C ARG A 200 8.06 -5.89 3.64
N ASP A 201 9.29 -5.93 3.16
CA ASP A 201 9.74 -5.04 2.08
C ASP A 201 8.95 -5.27 0.79
N ARG A 202 8.49 -6.50 0.51
CA ARG A 202 7.61 -6.80 -0.63
C ARG A 202 6.21 -6.21 -0.45
N LEU A 203 5.64 -6.30 0.76
CA LEU A 203 4.34 -5.71 1.08
C LEU A 203 4.40 -4.19 0.89
N ARG A 204 5.35 -3.51 1.55
CA ARG A 204 5.54 -2.05 1.36
C ARG A 204 5.79 -1.70 -0.10
N SER A 205 6.70 -2.40 -0.77
CA SER A 205 7.03 -2.10 -2.17
C SER A 205 5.83 -2.25 -3.10
N SER A 206 4.89 -3.16 -2.82
CA SER A 206 3.66 -3.31 -3.60
C SER A 206 2.76 -2.07 -3.47
N ALA A 207 2.61 -1.53 -2.25
CA ALA A 207 1.85 -0.31 -2.00
C ALA A 207 2.53 0.93 -2.60
N GLU A 208 3.85 1.08 -2.41
CA GLU A 208 4.64 2.12 -3.08
C GLU A 208 4.50 2.06 -4.61
N THR A 209 4.50 0.85 -5.17
CA THR A 209 4.37 0.62 -6.61
C THR A 209 3.01 1.09 -7.10
N PHE A 210 1.94 0.80 -6.34
CA PHE A 210 0.60 1.30 -6.65
C PHE A 210 0.52 2.83 -6.59
N ILE A 211 1.07 3.46 -5.56
CA ILE A 211 1.07 4.93 -5.39
C ILE A 211 1.79 5.60 -6.56
N VAL A 212 3.03 5.19 -6.85
CA VAL A 212 3.80 5.74 -7.97
C VAL A 212 3.11 5.44 -9.30
N GLY A 213 2.51 4.26 -9.43
CA GLY A 213 1.72 3.86 -10.59
C GLY A 213 0.47 4.72 -10.80
N HIS A 214 -0.22 5.11 -9.72
CA HIS A 214 -1.40 5.97 -9.72
C HIS A 214 -1.05 7.36 -10.26
N GLU A 215 0.02 7.95 -9.75
CA GLU A 215 0.49 9.25 -10.23
C GLU A 215 0.98 9.20 -11.68
N LEU A 216 1.72 8.14 -12.04
CA LEU A 216 2.10 7.88 -13.43
C LEU A 216 0.86 7.74 -14.33
N ALA A 217 -0.22 7.12 -13.86
CA ALA A 217 -1.46 6.98 -14.60
C ALA A 217 -2.11 8.34 -14.90
N HIS A 218 -2.11 9.29 -13.95
CA HIS A 218 -2.57 10.66 -14.22
C HIS A 218 -1.81 11.31 -15.40
N HIS A 219 -0.51 11.06 -15.52
CA HIS A 219 0.28 11.53 -16.67
C HIS A 219 -0.04 10.78 -17.96
N VAL A 220 -0.18 9.45 -17.91
CA VAL A 220 -0.49 8.60 -19.08
C VAL A 220 -1.85 8.96 -19.67
N LEU A 221 -2.85 9.14 -18.80
CA LEU A 221 -4.23 9.47 -19.16
C LEU A 221 -4.42 10.95 -19.53
N ALA A 222 -3.35 11.76 -19.43
CA ALA A 222 -3.39 13.20 -19.70
C ALA A 222 -4.38 13.97 -18.82
N HIS A 223 -4.63 13.49 -17.59
CA HIS A 223 -5.35 14.28 -16.57
C HIS A 223 -4.59 15.58 -16.27
N THR A 224 -3.26 15.55 -16.42
CA THR A 224 -2.37 16.67 -16.10
C THR A 224 -1.84 17.44 -17.33
N SER A 225 -2.14 17.04 -18.58
CA SER A 225 -1.66 17.78 -19.78
C SER A 225 -2.51 17.61 -21.05
N ARG A 226 -2.69 18.70 -21.82
CA ARG A 226 -3.40 18.69 -23.11
C ARG A 226 -2.49 18.15 -24.23
N GLY A 227 -2.51 16.84 -24.51
CA GLY A 227 -1.75 16.31 -25.65
C GLY A 227 -1.64 14.79 -25.86
N ALA A 228 -2.26 13.93 -25.05
CA ALA A 228 -2.04 12.47 -25.10
C ALA A 228 -3.14 11.64 -25.79
N HIS A 229 -3.88 12.19 -26.76
CA HIS A 229 -5.07 11.53 -27.34
C HIS A 229 -4.84 10.13 -27.94
N GLN A 230 -3.65 9.83 -28.46
CA GLN A 230 -3.36 8.49 -29.02
C GLN A 230 -3.07 7.43 -27.94
N ARG A 231 -2.43 7.80 -26.83
CA ARG A 231 -2.06 6.90 -25.72
C ARG A 231 -3.28 6.47 -24.89
N ARG A 232 -4.27 7.36 -24.82
CA ARG A 232 -5.50 7.15 -24.08
C ARG A 232 -6.35 5.98 -24.61
N ARG A 233 -6.26 5.63 -25.90
CA ARG A 233 -7.13 4.61 -26.51
C ARG A 233 -6.99 3.21 -25.95
N GLU A 234 -5.78 2.80 -25.57
CA GLU A 234 -5.56 1.47 -25.01
C GLU A 234 -6.00 1.39 -23.55
N ALA A 235 -5.69 2.44 -22.78
CA ALA A 235 -6.25 2.62 -21.44
C ALA A 235 -7.78 2.65 -21.45
N GLU A 236 -8.39 3.38 -22.39
CA GLU A 236 -9.83 3.48 -22.55
C GLU A 236 -10.50 2.13 -22.74
N LYS A 237 -9.91 1.20 -23.50
CA LYS A 237 -10.49 -0.15 -23.65
C LYS A 237 -10.62 -0.89 -22.33
N ILE A 238 -9.58 -0.83 -21.49
CA ILE A 238 -9.62 -1.45 -20.16
C ILE A 238 -10.62 -0.71 -19.27
N LEU A 239 -10.57 0.62 -19.26
CA LEU A 239 -11.42 1.46 -18.43
C LEU A 239 -12.90 1.34 -18.79
N ASP A 240 -13.25 1.18 -20.07
CA ASP A 240 -14.63 1.07 -20.53
C ASP A 240 -15.30 -0.22 -20.04
N GLY A 241 -14.57 -1.35 -20.00
CA GLY A 241 -15.04 -2.58 -19.38
C GLY A 241 -15.36 -2.39 -17.90
N VAL A 242 -14.41 -1.80 -17.15
CA VAL A 242 -14.58 -1.52 -15.72
C VAL A 242 -15.74 -0.55 -15.45
N ARG A 243 -15.85 0.53 -16.22
CA ARG A 243 -16.95 1.51 -16.08
C ARG A 243 -18.30 0.88 -16.37
N THR A 244 -18.38 0.01 -17.38
CA THR A 244 -19.61 -0.73 -17.70
C THR A 244 -20.00 -1.63 -16.53
N ARG A 245 -19.05 -2.39 -16.00
CA ARG A 245 -19.25 -3.26 -14.83
C ARG A 245 -19.70 -2.46 -13.60
N ARG A 246 -19.04 -1.34 -13.30
CA ARG A 246 -19.40 -0.46 -12.18
C ARG A 246 -20.79 0.15 -12.35
N HIS A 247 -21.09 0.71 -13.53
CA HIS A 247 -22.40 1.30 -13.79
C HIS A 247 -23.54 0.30 -13.62
N SER A 248 -23.33 -0.97 -14.01
CA SER A 248 -24.31 -2.04 -13.81
C SER A 248 -24.62 -2.35 -12.34
N ARG A 249 -23.72 -2.00 -11.41
CA ARG A 249 -23.84 -2.25 -9.98
C ARG A 249 -24.47 -1.08 -9.23
N GLU A 250 -24.01 0.13 -9.52
CA GLU A 250 -24.25 1.29 -8.68
C GLU A 250 -25.22 2.30 -9.29
N GLY A 251 -25.40 2.31 -10.61
CA GLY A 251 -26.32 3.21 -11.31
C GLY A 251 -26.02 4.72 -11.24
N ASP A 252 -25.12 5.16 -10.36
CA ASP A 252 -24.89 6.57 -10.04
C ASP A 252 -23.92 7.29 -11.01
N GLU A 253 -24.22 8.56 -11.28
CA GLU A 253 -23.30 9.46 -11.99
C GLU A 253 -22.15 9.90 -11.07
N ILE A 254 -20.92 9.60 -11.49
CA ILE A 254 -19.70 10.00 -10.79
C ILE A 254 -19.24 11.38 -11.29
N PRO A 255 -18.91 12.34 -10.40
CA PRO A 255 -18.33 13.61 -10.79
C PRO A 255 -17.08 13.42 -11.67
N GLY A 256 -16.93 14.23 -12.73
CA GLY A 256 -15.83 14.07 -13.68
C GLY A 256 -14.42 14.12 -13.07
N ARG A 257 -14.21 14.89 -11.98
CA ARG A 257 -12.94 14.89 -11.22
C ARG A 257 -12.67 13.56 -10.52
N TRP A 258 -13.69 12.97 -9.90
CA TRP A 258 -13.57 11.66 -9.26
C TRP A 258 -13.30 10.59 -10.31
N GLN A 259 -13.89 10.70 -11.49
CA GLN A 259 -13.60 9.75 -12.57
C GLN A 259 -12.11 9.73 -12.94
N GLN A 260 -11.40 10.87 -12.89
CA GLN A 260 -9.96 10.89 -13.18
C GLN A 260 -9.15 10.10 -12.15
N GLU A 261 -9.48 10.23 -10.87
CA GLU A 261 -8.86 9.47 -9.77
C GLU A 261 -9.15 7.97 -9.91
N LEU A 262 -10.41 7.62 -10.19
CA LEU A 262 -10.84 6.23 -10.37
C LEU A 262 -10.20 5.57 -11.61
N ASP A 263 -10.03 6.34 -12.69
CA ASP A 263 -9.33 5.86 -13.88
C ASP A 263 -7.83 5.69 -13.61
N ALA A 264 -7.22 6.57 -12.80
CA ALA A 264 -5.82 6.45 -12.40
C ALA A 264 -5.59 5.21 -11.51
N ASP A 265 -6.49 4.93 -10.56
CA ASP A 265 -6.46 3.71 -9.74
C ASP A 265 -6.48 2.44 -10.59
N VAL A 266 -7.47 2.33 -11.48
CA VAL A 266 -7.63 1.15 -12.34
C VAL A 266 -6.46 1.02 -13.30
N THR A 267 -5.95 2.14 -13.83
CA THR A 267 -4.80 2.12 -14.75
C THR A 267 -3.52 1.70 -14.01
N SER A 268 -3.28 2.19 -12.79
CA SER A 268 -2.17 1.74 -11.95
C SER A 268 -2.25 0.24 -11.69
N MET A 269 -3.43 -0.23 -11.24
CA MET A 269 -3.66 -1.65 -10.99
C MET A 269 -3.47 -2.48 -12.26
N ALA A 270 -3.94 -2.01 -13.42
CA ALA A 270 -3.76 -2.67 -14.71
C ALA A 270 -2.30 -2.74 -15.17
N ILE A 271 -1.47 -1.70 -14.90
CA ILE A 271 -0.03 -1.71 -15.18
C ILE A 271 0.65 -2.80 -14.33
N ILE A 272 0.38 -2.81 -13.02
CA ILE A 272 1.02 -3.74 -12.07
C ILE A 272 0.57 -5.18 -12.34
N ALA A 273 -0.72 -5.38 -12.57
CA ALA A 273 -1.30 -6.66 -12.96
C ALA A 273 -1.06 -7.05 -14.42
N ARG A 274 -0.25 -6.25 -15.16
CA ARG A 274 0.21 -6.56 -16.52
C ARG A 274 -0.90 -6.75 -17.56
N ARG A 275 -2.01 -6.00 -17.43
CA ARG A 275 -3.20 -6.13 -18.30
C ARG A 275 -3.07 -5.49 -19.68
N PHE A 276 -2.02 -4.70 -19.93
CA PHE A 276 -1.77 -4.04 -21.22
C PHE A 276 -0.95 -4.91 -22.21
N GLY A 277 -1.41 -6.13 -22.50
CA GLY A 277 -0.79 -6.99 -23.51
C GLY A 277 0.45 -7.77 -23.03
N HIS A 278 0.58 -7.97 -21.72
CA HIS A 278 1.57 -8.85 -21.12
C HIS A 278 0.89 -10.11 -20.56
N ASP A 279 1.63 -11.23 -20.53
CA ASP A 279 1.19 -12.44 -19.83
C ASP A 279 1.31 -12.18 -18.32
N GLY A 280 0.24 -11.65 -17.72
CA GLY A 280 0.15 -11.44 -16.28
C GLY A 280 0.04 -12.76 -15.52
N SER A 281 0.73 -12.86 -14.40
CA SER A 281 0.62 -13.98 -13.46
C SER A 281 -0.37 -13.68 -12.33
N VAL A 282 -0.81 -14.71 -11.60
CA VAL A 282 -1.57 -14.54 -10.36
C VAL A 282 -0.79 -13.71 -9.33
N GLY A 283 0.55 -13.88 -9.28
CA GLY A 283 1.41 -13.07 -8.41
C GLY A 283 1.39 -11.58 -8.75
N ASP A 284 1.32 -11.21 -10.03
CA ASP A 284 1.18 -9.82 -10.46
C ASP A 284 -0.18 -9.25 -10.03
N ALA A 285 -1.25 -10.04 -10.16
CA ALA A 285 -2.58 -9.66 -9.68
C ALA A 285 -2.58 -9.44 -8.16
N TYR A 286 -1.91 -10.31 -7.39
CA TYR A 286 -1.84 -10.21 -5.94
C TYR A 286 -1.08 -8.98 -5.48
N ALA A 287 0.06 -8.69 -6.10
CA ALA A 287 0.84 -7.48 -5.82
C ALA A 287 0.02 -6.21 -6.12
N ALA A 288 -0.71 -6.19 -7.24
CA ALA A 288 -1.56 -5.06 -7.62
C ALA A 288 -2.70 -4.84 -6.63
N LEU A 289 -3.43 -5.90 -6.27
CA LEU A 289 -4.57 -5.85 -5.35
C LEU A 289 -4.16 -5.42 -3.95
N PHE A 290 -3.16 -6.11 -3.40
CA PHE A 290 -2.65 -5.82 -2.07
C PHE A 290 -2.10 -4.39 -2.01
N GLY A 291 -1.25 -4.00 -2.97
CA GLY A 291 -0.67 -2.66 -3.01
C GLY A 291 -1.73 -1.56 -3.09
N ALA A 292 -2.77 -1.76 -3.91
CA ALA A 292 -3.87 -0.82 -4.03
C ALA A 292 -4.63 -0.64 -2.72
N VAL A 293 -5.11 -1.74 -2.13
CA VAL A 293 -5.94 -1.65 -0.93
C VAL A 293 -5.16 -1.09 0.26
N ILE A 294 -3.92 -1.54 0.49
CA ILE A 294 -3.10 -1.02 1.60
C ILE A 294 -2.85 0.49 1.45
N ALA A 295 -2.46 0.94 0.26
CA ALA A 295 -2.24 2.36 0.01
C ALA A 295 -3.53 3.18 0.22
N LEU A 296 -4.65 2.72 -0.32
CA LEU A 296 -5.94 3.43 -0.22
C LEU A 296 -6.48 3.48 1.21
N VAL A 297 -6.40 2.38 1.95
CA VAL A 297 -6.83 2.32 3.36
C VAL A 297 -5.96 3.23 4.22
N ALA A 298 -4.63 3.17 4.07
CA ALA A 298 -3.71 4.06 4.77
C ALA A 298 -3.99 5.54 4.46
N ALA A 299 -4.19 5.88 3.17
CA ALA A 299 -4.52 7.24 2.75
C ALA A 299 -5.87 7.71 3.32
N ALA A 300 -6.87 6.85 3.35
CA ALA A 300 -8.19 7.17 3.90
C ALA A 300 -8.13 7.40 5.41
N HIS A 301 -7.33 6.63 6.15
CA HIS A 301 -7.16 6.84 7.59
C HIS A 301 -6.49 8.17 7.92
N ILE A 302 -5.38 8.48 7.23
CA ILE A 302 -4.66 9.75 7.42
C ILE A 302 -5.57 10.93 7.02
N ASN A 303 -6.28 10.84 5.90
CA ASN A 303 -7.06 11.97 5.37
C ASN A 303 -8.53 12.01 5.82
N VAL A 304 -8.98 11.09 6.68
CA VAL A 304 -10.39 10.97 7.12
C VAL A 304 -11.35 10.79 5.92
N GLY A 305 -10.96 9.96 4.95
CA GLY A 305 -11.61 9.85 3.63
C GLY A 305 -12.50 8.62 3.40
N TRP A 306 -13.10 8.04 4.45
CA TRP A 306 -13.72 6.70 4.41
C TRP A 306 -15.01 6.59 3.58
N ALA A 307 -16.13 7.14 4.06
CA ALA A 307 -17.45 6.90 3.45
C ALA A 307 -18.20 8.18 3.01
N ALA A 308 -17.91 9.33 3.63
CA ALA A 308 -18.58 10.60 3.35
C ALA A 308 -17.60 11.64 2.82
N GLY A 309 -17.33 11.60 1.52
CA GLY A 309 -16.58 12.66 0.86
C GLY A 309 -17.50 13.83 0.53
N ASP A 310 -17.08 15.05 0.86
CA ASP A 310 -17.64 16.23 0.20
C ASP A 310 -17.45 16.02 -1.30
N ARG A 311 -18.55 16.02 -2.06
CA ARG A 311 -18.48 15.88 -3.51
C ARG A 311 -17.59 16.96 -4.13
N SER A 312 -17.38 18.10 -3.47
CA SER A 312 -16.46 19.17 -3.86
C SER A 312 -14.97 18.78 -3.79
N SER A 313 -14.61 17.77 -2.99
CA SER A 313 -13.27 17.20 -2.89
C SER A 313 -12.75 16.70 -4.23
N THR A 314 -11.46 16.88 -4.48
CA THR A 314 -10.75 16.34 -5.64
C THR A 314 -10.67 14.82 -5.62
N HIS A 315 -10.57 14.22 -4.42
CA HIS A 315 -10.43 12.77 -4.26
C HIS A 315 -11.76 12.11 -3.84
N PRO A 316 -12.20 11.05 -4.54
CA PRO A 316 -13.35 10.27 -4.12
C PRO A 316 -13.10 9.55 -2.79
N PRO A 317 -14.15 9.31 -1.99
CA PRO A 317 -14.04 8.53 -0.75
C PRO A 317 -13.60 7.09 -1.02
N LEU A 318 -12.98 6.47 -0.01
CA LEU A 318 -12.42 5.12 -0.10
C LEU A 318 -13.44 4.10 -0.62
N SER A 319 -14.68 4.13 -0.13
CA SER A 319 -15.74 3.21 -0.55
C SER A 319 -15.97 3.23 -2.07
N VAL A 320 -15.95 4.41 -2.69
CA VAL A 320 -16.12 4.57 -4.14
C VAL A 320 -14.88 4.06 -4.89
N ARG A 321 -13.68 4.33 -4.36
CA ARG A 321 -12.43 3.83 -4.96
C ARG A 321 -12.35 2.30 -4.92
N LEU A 322 -12.70 1.69 -3.80
CA LEU A 322 -12.72 0.23 -3.64
C LEU A 322 -13.78 -0.44 -4.49
N SER A 323 -14.99 0.12 -4.57
CA SER A 323 -16.02 -0.43 -5.46
C SER A 323 -15.57 -0.43 -6.92
N ASN A 324 -14.92 0.65 -7.36
CA ASN A 324 -14.36 0.76 -8.70
C ASN A 324 -13.22 -0.24 -8.96
N LEU A 325 -12.35 -0.47 -7.96
CA LEU A 325 -11.35 -1.54 -8.04
C LEU A 325 -12.00 -2.94 -8.07
N GLY A 326 -13.02 -3.21 -7.26
CA GLY A 326 -13.75 -4.48 -7.26
C GLY A 326 -14.42 -4.77 -8.60
N ALA A 327 -14.97 -3.75 -9.26
CA ALA A 327 -15.49 -3.87 -10.62
C ALA A 327 -14.38 -4.28 -11.62
N ALA A 328 -13.16 -3.77 -11.44
CA ALA A 328 -12.01 -4.15 -12.27
C ALA A 328 -11.53 -5.57 -12.00
N VAL A 329 -11.49 -5.99 -10.73
CA VAL A 329 -11.11 -7.37 -10.35
C VAL A 329 -12.07 -8.37 -10.98
N GLU A 330 -13.38 -8.12 -10.88
CA GLU A 330 -14.38 -8.97 -11.51
C GLU A 330 -14.26 -9.03 -13.03
N GLU A 331 -14.11 -7.88 -13.68
CA GLU A 331 -13.95 -7.80 -15.12
C GLU A 331 -12.73 -8.59 -15.61
N TRP A 332 -11.64 -8.61 -14.83
CA TRP A 332 -10.39 -9.24 -15.27
C TRP A 332 -10.26 -10.70 -14.86
N TYR A 333 -10.91 -11.12 -13.78
CA TYR A 333 -10.63 -12.41 -13.15
C TYR A 333 -11.86 -13.31 -12.97
N SER A 334 -13.09 -12.93 -13.35
CA SER A 334 -14.26 -13.81 -13.22
C SER A 334 -14.11 -15.15 -13.93
N ASP A 335 -13.43 -15.14 -15.07
CA ASP A 335 -13.26 -16.30 -15.94
C ASP A 335 -11.88 -16.95 -15.77
N THR A 336 -11.08 -16.48 -14.80
CA THR A 336 -9.76 -17.05 -14.51
C THR A 336 -9.92 -18.38 -13.78
N PRO A 337 -9.31 -19.48 -14.26
CA PRO A 337 -9.31 -20.72 -13.51
C PRO A 337 -8.56 -20.55 -12.19
N ARG A 338 -9.04 -21.23 -11.14
CA ARG A 338 -8.31 -21.33 -9.87
C ARG A 338 -6.95 -21.98 -10.10
N GLY A 339 -5.95 -21.52 -9.35
CA GLY A 339 -4.61 -22.08 -9.39
C GLY A 339 -4.53 -23.50 -8.80
N PRO A 340 -3.38 -24.18 -8.94
CA PRO A 340 -3.18 -25.55 -8.45
C PRO A 340 -3.42 -25.73 -6.95
N HIS A 341 -3.27 -24.66 -6.18
CA HIS A 341 -3.48 -24.65 -4.74
C HIS A 341 -4.83 -24.04 -4.33
N GLY A 342 -5.73 -23.85 -5.30
CA GLY A 342 -7.03 -23.21 -5.10
C GLY A 342 -6.99 -21.69 -5.08
N ASP A 343 -5.81 -21.08 -5.22
CA ASP A 343 -5.61 -19.65 -5.15
C ASP A 343 -6.27 -18.90 -6.31
N HIS A 344 -6.90 -17.75 -6.01
CA HIS A 344 -7.61 -16.94 -6.99
C HIS A 344 -7.64 -15.44 -6.62
N PRO A 345 -7.46 -14.51 -7.57
CA PRO A 345 -7.52 -13.06 -7.31
C PRO A 345 -8.81 -12.56 -6.67
N LEU A 346 -9.97 -13.15 -7.01
CA LEU A 346 -11.25 -12.80 -6.37
C LEU A 346 -11.29 -13.17 -4.88
N ASP A 347 -10.61 -14.24 -4.46
CA ASP A 347 -10.57 -14.63 -3.06
C ASP A 347 -9.71 -13.65 -2.25
N LEU A 348 -8.57 -13.25 -2.81
CA LEU A 348 -7.73 -12.21 -2.21
C LEU A 348 -8.50 -10.88 -2.11
N TRP A 349 -9.25 -10.51 -3.15
CA TRP A 349 -10.08 -9.32 -3.13
C TRP A 349 -11.11 -9.36 -1.99
N GLN A 350 -11.79 -10.49 -1.79
CA GLN A 350 -12.73 -10.67 -0.67
C GLN A 350 -12.04 -10.53 0.70
N GLN A 351 -10.83 -11.09 0.87
CA GLN A 351 -10.05 -10.91 2.10
C GLN A 351 -9.68 -9.44 2.33
N LEU A 352 -9.34 -8.70 1.27
CA LEU A 352 -9.00 -7.29 1.33
C LEU A 352 -10.23 -6.40 1.60
N GLU A 353 -11.40 -6.74 1.06
CA GLU A 353 -12.67 -6.10 1.40
C GLU A 353 -12.99 -6.27 2.90
N LEU A 354 -12.84 -7.48 3.43
CA LEU A 354 -13.06 -7.76 4.84
C LEU A 354 -12.07 -7.02 5.73
N PHE A 355 -10.79 -6.99 5.35
CA PHE A 355 -9.78 -6.19 6.05
C PHE A 355 -10.14 -4.70 6.07
N THR A 356 -10.62 -4.16 4.94
CA THR A 356 -11.02 -2.75 4.84
C THR A 356 -12.22 -2.46 5.75
N GLU A 357 -13.23 -3.33 5.76
CA GLU A 357 -14.40 -3.15 6.61
C GLU A 357 -14.03 -3.23 8.09
N MET A 358 -13.14 -4.16 8.45
CA MET A 358 -12.56 -4.20 9.80
C MET A 358 -11.84 -2.91 10.14
N ALA A 359 -10.97 -2.41 9.24
CA ALA A 359 -10.26 -1.16 9.45
C ALA A 359 -11.23 0.00 9.70
N ARG A 360 -12.29 0.09 8.88
CA ARG A 360 -13.36 1.08 9.04
C ARG A 360 -14.03 0.97 10.41
N LEU A 361 -14.45 -0.22 10.82
CA LEU A 361 -15.08 -0.45 12.12
C LEU A 361 -14.17 -0.08 13.30
N CYS A 362 -12.89 -0.47 13.24
CA CYS A 362 -11.91 -0.13 14.27
C CYS A 362 -11.69 1.39 14.40
N ILE A 363 -11.77 2.12 13.28
CA ILE A 363 -11.46 3.55 13.24
C ILE A 363 -12.70 4.41 13.53
N GLU A 364 -13.86 4.07 12.96
CA GLU A 364 -15.10 4.82 13.10
C GLU A 364 -15.87 4.47 14.38
N GLU A 365 -15.72 3.24 14.88
CA GLU A 365 -16.46 2.72 16.04
C GLU A 365 -15.53 2.11 17.12
N PRO A 366 -14.52 2.84 17.62
CA PRO A 366 -13.54 2.28 18.57
C PRO A 366 -14.18 1.79 19.87
N GLN A 367 -15.20 2.49 20.35
CA GLN A 367 -15.96 2.10 21.55
C GLN A 367 -16.70 0.76 21.36
N TRP A 368 -17.12 0.46 20.13
CA TRP A 368 -17.76 -0.82 19.82
C TRP A 368 -16.75 -1.96 19.93
N VAL A 369 -15.55 -1.80 19.36
CA VAL A 369 -14.46 -2.80 19.45
C VAL A 369 -14.05 -3.05 20.90
N GLU A 370 -13.99 -2.01 21.73
CA GLU A 370 -13.74 -2.15 23.17
C GLU A 370 -14.87 -2.87 23.93
N SER A 371 -16.12 -2.70 23.48
CA SER A 371 -17.32 -3.19 24.18
C SER A 371 -17.64 -4.67 23.95
N ILE A 372 -17.27 -5.23 22.80
CA ILE A 372 -17.70 -6.58 22.40
C ILE A 372 -16.70 -7.67 22.83
N GLY A 373 -15.50 -7.31 23.29
CA GLY A 373 -14.45 -8.27 23.62
C GLY A 373 -13.84 -8.95 22.37
N GLU A 374 -12.68 -9.59 22.54
CA GLU A 374 -11.88 -10.07 21.40
C GLU A 374 -12.52 -11.25 20.66
N GLU A 375 -13.20 -12.15 21.39
CA GLU A 375 -13.89 -13.34 20.85
C GLU A 375 -15.13 -12.98 19.99
N ASP A 376 -15.88 -11.95 20.38
CA ASP A 376 -17.11 -11.52 19.71
C ASP A 376 -16.81 -10.64 18.49
N PHE A 377 -15.68 -9.90 18.48
CA PHE A 377 -15.23 -9.08 17.35
C PHE A 377 -14.98 -9.91 16.10
N ILE A 378 -14.15 -10.97 16.19
CA ILE A 378 -13.88 -11.81 15.02
C ILE A 378 -15.10 -12.63 14.66
N THR A 379 -15.87 -13.10 15.64
CA THR A 379 -17.10 -13.87 15.38
C THR A 379 -18.14 -13.03 14.65
N ARG A 380 -18.23 -11.73 14.91
CA ARG A 380 -19.13 -10.84 14.16
C ARG A 380 -18.54 -10.44 12.81
N LEU A 381 -17.24 -10.22 12.70
CA LEU A 381 -16.56 -9.98 11.43
C LEU A 381 -16.72 -11.17 10.47
N THR A 382 -16.50 -12.39 10.97
CA THR A 382 -16.73 -13.61 10.22
C THR A 382 -18.22 -13.82 10.03
N ALA A 383 -19.09 -13.81 11.04
CA ALA A 383 -20.53 -14.06 10.87
C ALA A 383 -21.24 -13.08 9.93
N ALA A 384 -20.86 -11.79 9.92
CA ALA A 384 -21.37 -10.81 8.95
C ALA A 384 -20.96 -11.13 7.50
N HIS A 385 -19.92 -11.95 7.33
CA HIS A 385 -19.36 -12.33 6.03
C HIS A 385 -19.39 -13.85 5.79
N VAL A 386 -19.89 -14.67 6.72
CA VAL A 386 -19.93 -16.15 6.66
C VAL A 386 -20.80 -16.61 5.49
N LEU A 387 -21.84 -15.84 5.14
CA LEU A 387 -22.64 -16.07 3.93
C LEU A 387 -21.89 -15.82 2.61
N ARG A 388 -20.76 -15.09 2.62
CA ARG A 388 -19.81 -15.02 1.49
C ARG A 388 -18.63 -16.00 1.65
N TRP A 389 -18.36 -16.44 2.89
CA TRP A 389 -17.15 -17.17 3.30
C TRP A 389 -17.24 -18.70 3.17
N GLU A 390 -18.44 -19.31 3.13
CA GLU A 390 -18.60 -20.76 2.86
C GLU A 390 -17.99 -21.18 1.50
N SER A 391 -17.66 -20.23 0.62
CA SER A 391 -16.91 -20.47 -0.62
C SER A 391 -15.36 -20.48 -0.47
N LEU A 392 -14.83 -19.97 0.65
CA LEU A 392 -13.40 -19.83 0.98
C LEU A 392 -12.85 -20.98 1.84
N GLU A 393 -13.71 -21.79 2.48
CA GLU A 393 -13.35 -22.90 3.39
C GLU A 393 -12.43 -23.97 2.77
N ALA A 394 -12.29 -24.00 1.44
CA ALA A 394 -11.53 -25.06 0.77
C ALA A 394 -10.04 -24.73 0.50
N GLN A 395 -9.54 -23.49 0.65
CA GLN A 395 -8.47 -23.02 -0.27
C GLN A 395 -7.39 -22.06 0.30
N ILE A 396 -7.11 -22.07 1.61
CA ILE A 396 -5.87 -21.45 2.12
C ILE A 396 -4.88 -22.57 2.47
N PRO A 397 -3.89 -22.91 1.63
CA PRO A 397 -2.81 -23.76 2.09
C PRO A 397 -2.06 -23.01 3.20
N LEU A 398 -2.07 -23.60 4.40
CA LEU A 398 -1.10 -23.24 5.41
C LEU A 398 0.31 -23.43 4.80
N PRO A 399 1.32 -22.65 5.22
CA PRO A 399 2.71 -22.97 4.90
C PRO A 399 2.96 -24.46 5.21
N GLU A 400 3.63 -25.18 4.31
CA GLU A 400 3.82 -26.65 4.41
C GLU A 400 4.47 -27.11 5.73
N ASP A 401 5.04 -26.18 6.51
CA ASP A 401 5.69 -26.39 7.80
C ASP A 401 4.78 -26.16 9.03
N PHE A 402 3.49 -25.86 8.85
CA PHE A 402 2.55 -25.62 9.95
C PHE A 402 2.12 -26.94 10.62
N THR A 403 3.01 -27.53 11.42
CA THR A 403 2.62 -28.55 12.40
C THR A 403 2.30 -27.84 13.71
N ALA A 404 1.15 -28.16 14.33
CA ALA A 404 0.71 -27.62 15.63
C ALA A 404 1.72 -27.80 16.80
N GLN A 405 2.89 -28.40 16.56
CA GLN A 405 3.98 -28.62 17.50
C GLN A 405 5.06 -27.52 17.51
N GLN A 406 4.96 -26.47 16.69
CA GLN A 406 5.98 -25.39 16.62
C GLN A 406 5.48 -24.01 17.07
N LEU A 407 4.54 -23.93 18.02
CA LEU A 407 4.38 -22.67 18.76
C LEU A 407 5.57 -22.53 19.73
N PRO A 408 6.51 -21.60 19.54
CA PRO A 408 7.51 -21.33 20.57
C PRO A 408 6.76 -20.86 21.81
N GLU A 409 7.00 -21.50 22.95
CA GLU A 409 6.55 -21.01 24.25
C GLU A 409 6.91 -19.52 24.35
N ARG A 410 5.90 -18.64 24.32
CA ARG A 410 6.07 -17.20 24.52
C ARG A 410 6.65 -17.01 25.92
N ARG A 411 7.96 -16.82 26.02
CA ARG A 411 8.56 -16.33 27.27
C ARG A 411 8.10 -14.88 27.44
N PRO A 412 7.56 -14.51 28.61
CA PRO A 412 7.20 -13.13 28.87
C PRO A 412 8.46 -12.24 28.72
N PRO A 413 8.30 -10.99 28.28
CA PRO A 413 9.40 -10.06 28.18
C PRO A 413 10.07 -9.94 29.56
N ARG A 414 11.40 -10.01 29.59
CA ARG A 414 12.15 -9.63 30.79
C ARG A 414 12.02 -8.12 30.94
N ASP A 415 11.57 -7.69 32.11
CA ASP A 415 11.62 -6.28 32.50
C ASP A 415 13.06 -5.78 32.39
N THR A 416 13.27 -4.78 31.54
CA THR A 416 14.47 -3.92 31.50
C THR A 416 14.05 -2.48 31.40
#